data_AF-A0A6A8APB8-F1
#
_entry.id   AF-A0A6A8APB8-F1
#
_cell.length_a   1.000
_cell.length_b   1.000
_cell.length_c   1.000
_cell.angle_alpha   90.00
_cell.angle_beta   90.00
_cell.angle_gamma   90.00
#
_symmetry.space_group_name_H-M   'P 1'
#
loop_
_entity.id
_entity.type
_entity.pdbx_description
1 polymer ?
#
loop_
_entity_poly.entity_id
_entity_poly.type
_entity_poly.pdbx_seq_one_letter_code
_entity_poly.pdbx_strand_id
1 'polypeptide(L)'
;MAGGTHGAFIPNFLSWYPGENMLVVAVTTLLVGLFCFFIIKTIQNSPFGRLMRAVRENEWTVASMGKDVVRIRREVMMFSSGMMAVTGVLIALYYNYVQYKFYDQLTYTLWPWLMITIGGMGNIAGSLIGVIFGVGILKAISTFNMFYGGAIASTGRASLFLVLENMALSVLLLLFLVFKPFGLIPEKRLYIPKIDYKSLVEESSRPPEDSEIAS
;
A
#
# COMPACT_ATOMS: atom_id res chain seq x y z
N MET A 1 5.94 5.25 35.00
CA MET A 1 7.01 5.91 34.21
C MET A 1 6.54 6.01 32.76
N ALA A 2 5.67 6.97 32.45
CA ALA A 2 5.23 7.21 31.07
C ALA A 2 6.23 8.20 30.45
N GLY A 3 7.13 7.71 29.59
CA GLY A 3 8.18 8.52 28.97
C GLY A 3 7.60 9.58 28.04
N GLY A 4 7.60 10.84 28.48
CA GLY A 4 7.04 11.99 27.75
C GLY A 4 7.67 12.22 26.36
N THR A 5 8.57 13.20 26.22
CA THR A 5 9.26 13.50 24.95
C THR A 5 10.24 12.40 24.49
N HIS A 6 10.53 11.43 25.36
CA HIS A 6 11.44 10.31 25.15
C HIS A 6 10.72 8.99 24.86
N GLY A 7 9.45 9.01 24.40
CA GLY A 7 8.78 7.82 23.92
C GLY A 7 8.42 6.77 24.99
N ALA A 8 7.58 5.83 24.60
CA ALA A 8 7.14 4.73 25.44
C ALA A 8 7.91 3.46 25.07
N PHE A 9 8.56 2.85 26.07
CA PHE A 9 9.17 1.53 25.92
C PHE A 9 8.08 0.47 26.02
N ILE A 10 8.03 -0.42 25.04
CA ILE A 10 7.06 -1.51 25.03
C ILE A 10 7.75 -2.72 25.66
N PRO A 11 7.21 -3.27 26.75
CA PRO A 11 7.78 -4.45 27.36
C PRO A 11 7.82 -5.58 26.33
N ASN A 12 8.98 -6.23 26.22
CA ASN A 12 9.17 -7.34 25.30
C ASN A 12 8.32 -8.52 25.76
N PHE A 13 7.16 -8.67 25.14
CA PHE A 13 6.17 -9.73 25.35
C PHE A 13 6.71 -11.11 24.98
N LEU A 14 7.86 -11.16 24.29
CA LEU A 14 8.53 -12.38 23.86
C LEU A 14 9.71 -12.79 24.75
N SER A 15 9.91 -12.14 25.91
CA SER A 15 11.00 -12.46 26.84
C SER A 15 11.00 -13.90 27.36
N TRP A 16 9.89 -14.63 27.19
CA TRP A 16 9.76 -16.05 27.53
C TRP A 16 10.39 -16.99 26.50
N TYR A 17 10.61 -16.55 25.26
CA TYR A 17 11.22 -17.36 24.22
C TYR A 17 12.75 -17.22 24.22
N PRO A 18 13.51 -18.33 24.30
CA PRO A 18 14.97 -18.29 24.40
C PRO A 18 15.72 -18.04 23.08
N GLY A 19 15.02 -17.93 21.94
CA GLY A 19 15.63 -17.66 20.63
C GLY A 19 15.63 -16.18 20.24
N GLU A 20 16.13 -15.87 19.05
CA GLU A 20 16.20 -14.49 18.56
C GLU A 20 14.79 -13.89 18.37
N ASN A 21 14.45 -12.89 19.19
CA ASN A 21 13.16 -12.18 19.15
C ASN A 21 12.84 -11.63 17.76
N MET A 22 13.87 -11.23 17.00
CA MET A 22 13.73 -10.68 15.65
C MET A 22 13.16 -11.71 14.67
N LEU A 23 13.57 -12.97 14.76
CA LEU A 23 13.06 -14.04 13.88
C LEU A 23 11.59 -14.31 14.16
N VAL A 24 11.20 -14.37 15.43
CA VAL A 24 9.80 -14.64 15.77
C VAL A 24 8.91 -13.48 15.33
N VAL A 25 9.31 -12.23 15.57
CA VAL A 25 8.57 -11.05 15.11
C VAL A 25 8.47 -11.01 13.58
N ALA A 26 9.53 -11.40 12.86
CA ALA A 26 9.50 -11.48 11.40
C ALA A 26 8.53 -12.56 10.92
N VAL A 27 8.56 -13.76 11.50
CA VAL A 27 7.65 -14.87 11.15
C VAL A 27 6.21 -14.50 11.47
N THR A 28 5.93 -13.93 12.64
CA THR A 28 4.56 -13.51 13.00
C THR A 28 4.05 -12.42 12.07
N THR A 29 4.90 -11.45 11.70
CA THR A 29 4.52 -10.39 10.76
C THR A 29 4.20 -10.96 9.37
N LEU A 30 5.00 -11.92 8.89
CA LEU A 30 4.78 -12.58 7.61
C LEU A 30 3.47 -13.38 7.64
N LEU A 31 3.22 -14.15 8.69
CA LEU A 31 1.98 -14.94 8.85
C LEU A 31 0.74 -14.04 8.89
N VAL A 32 0.78 -12.94 9.65
CA VAL A 32 -0.33 -11.98 9.72
C VAL A 32 -0.52 -11.29 8.36
N GLY A 33 0.55 -10.89 7.69
CA GLY A 33 0.50 -10.30 6.36
C GLY A 33 -0.10 -11.25 5.32
N LEU A 34 0.30 -12.53 5.34
CA LEU A 34 -0.26 -13.57 4.47
C LEU A 34 -1.75 -13.79 4.74
N PHE A 35 -2.13 -13.86 6.03
CA PHE A 35 -3.52 -13.99 6.43
C PHE A 35 -4.37 -12.82 5.95
N CYS A 36 -3.91 -11.59 6.16
CA CYS A 36 -4.55 -10.37 5.64
C CYS A 36 -4.68 -10.41 4.11
N PHE A 37 -3.65 -10.83 3.39
CA PHE A 37 -3.69 -10.98 1.93
C PHE A 37 -4.77 -11.96 1.48
N PHE A 38 -4.90 -13.12 2.14
CA PHE A 38 -5.95 -14.10 1.83
C PHE A 38 -7.36 -13.56 2.11
N ILE A 39 -7.54 -12.81 3.19
CA ILE A 39 -8.82 -12.17 3.51
C ILE A 39 -9.20 -11.17 2.41
N ILE A 40 -8.29 -10.25 2.04
CA ILE A 40 -8.58 -9.24 1.02
C ILE A 40 -8.89 -9.90 -0.33
N LYS A 41 -8.12 -10.93 -0.71
CA LYS A 41 -8.34 -11.67 -1.97
C LYS A 41 -9.72 -12.35 -1.99
N THR A 42 -10.14 -12.91 -0.86
CA THR A 42 -11.48 -13.52 -0.72
C THR A 42 -12.58 -12.46 -0.81
N ILE A 43 -12.42 -11.32 -0.13
CA ILE A 43 -13.38 -10.21 -0.16
C ILE A 43 -13.51 -9.60 -1.56
N GLN A 44 -12.42 -9.46 -2.32
CA GLN A 44 -12.47 -8.94 -3.68
C GLN A 44 -13.26 -9.83 -4.64
N ASN A 45 -13.14 -11.16 -4.51
CA ASN A 45 -13.86 -12.10 -5.36
C ASN A 45 -15.32 -12.31 -4.93
N SER A 46 -15.67 -11.91 -3.72
CA SER A 46 -17.02 -11.94 -3.16
C SER A 46 -17.95 -10.91 -3.85
N PRO A 47 -19.29 -11.13 -3.82
CA PRO A 47 -20.27 -10.13 -4.26
C PRO A 47 -20.08 -8.76 -3.60
N PHE A 48 -19.57 -8.73 -2.36
CA PHE A 48 -19.28 -7.48 -1.65
C PHE A 48 -18.15 -6.68 -2.32
N GLY A 49 -17.09 -7.35 -2.77
CA GLY A 49 -16.01 -6.73 -3.54
C GLY A 49 -16.47 -6.14 -4.88
N ARG A 50 -17.38 -6.84 -5.58
CA ARG A 50 -17.98 -6.32 -6.83
C ARG A 50 -18.82 -5.07 -6.57
N LEU A 51 -19.57 -5.06 -5.48
CA LEU A 51 -20.38 -3.90 -5.08
C LEU A 51 -19.53 -2.68 -4.76
N MET A 52 -18.40 -2.85 -4.06
CA MET A 52 -17.45 -1.76 -3.81
C MET A 52 -16.89 -1.15 -5.09
N ARG A 53 -16.57 -1.98 -6.09
CA ARG A 53 -16.08 -1.50 -7.39
C ARG A 53 -17.16 -0.71 -8.14
N ALA A 54 -18.41 -1.20 -8.14
CA ALA A 54 -19.53 -0.48 -8.73
C ALA A 54 -19.78 0.88 -8.06
N VAL A 55 -19.69 0.94 -6.72
CA VAL A 55 -19.78 2.21 -5.95
C VAL A 55 -18.67 3.19 -6.35
N ARG A 56 -17.45 2.70 -6.62
CA ARG A 56 -16.32 3.53 -7.05
C ARG A 56 -16.50 4.08 -8.47
N GLU A 57 -17.16 3.35 -9.36
CA GLU A 57 -17.41 3.77 -10.75
C GLU A 57 -18.55 4.78 -10.84
N ASN A 58 -19.71 4.48 -10.24
CA ASN A 58 -20.86 5.39 -10.24
C ASN A 58 -21.78 5.15 -9.03
N GLU A 59 -21.72 6.07 -8.06
CA GLU A 59 -22.53 6.03 -6.84
C GLU A 59 -24.04 6.19 -7.13
N TRP A 60 -24.42 7.04 -8.09
CA TRP A 60 -25.83 7.27 -8.44
C TRP A 60 -26.49 6.01 -9.02
N THR A 61 -25.76 5.26 -9.83
CA THR A 61 -26.24 4.00 -10.42
C THR A 61 -26.45 2.92 -9.36
N VAL A 62 -25.61 2.87 -8.33
CA VAL A 62 -25.78 1.90 -7.23
C VAL A 62 -26.94 2.31 -6.32
N ALA A 63 -27.11 3.61 -6.07
CA ALA A 63 -28.21 4.13 -5.27
C ALA A 63 -29.59 3.89 -5.94
N SER A 64 -29.69 4.03 -7.27
CA SER A 64 -30.94 3.78 -8.01
C SER A 64 -31.36 2.30 -8.00
N MET A 65 -30.41 1.37 -7.81
CA MET A 65 -30.69 -0.06 -7.60
C MET A 65 -31.14 -0.39 -6.17
N GLY A 66 -31.36 0.61 -5.31
CA GLY A 66 -31.84 0.43 -3.94
C GLY A 66 -30.76 -0.05 -2.96
N LYS A 67 -29.48 0.12 -3.27
CA LYS A 67 -28.37 -0.20 -2.36
C LYS A 67 -27.93 1.06 -1.61
N ASP A 68 -27.81 0.93 -0.29
CA ASP A 68 -27.31 2.01 0.57
C ASP A 68 -25.79 2.16 0.45
N VAL A 69 -25.36 3.21 -0.26
CA VAL A 69 -23.95 3.51 -0.51
C VAL A 69 -23.22 3.97 0.77
N VAL A 70 -23.93 4.65 1.68
CA VAL A 70 -23.36 5.12 2.95
C VAL A 70 -23.03 3.93 3.84
N ARG A 71 -23.90 2.92 3.91
CA ARG A 71 -23.62 1.68 4.65
C ARG A 71 -22.38 0.97 4.12
N ILE A 72 -22.26 0.82 2.80
CA ILE A 72 -21.10 0.15 2.17
C ILE A 72 -19.81 0.92 2.51
N ARG A 73 -19.82 2.25 2.39
CA ARG A 73 -18.65 3.09 2.72
C ARG A 73 -18.22 2.95 4.19
N ARG A 74 -19.19 2.90 5.12
CA ARG A 74 -18.90 2.69 6.55
C ARG A 74 -18.26 1.33 6.82
N GLU A 75 -18.81 0.26 6.25
CA GLU A 75 -18.27 -1.10 6.41
C GLU A 75 -16.83 -1.21 5.88
N VAL A 76 -16.55 -0.58 4.72
CA VAL A 76 -15.19 -0.52 4.15
C VAL A 76 -14.23 0.25 5.04
N MET A 77 -14.63 1.41 5.56
CA MET A 77 -13.79 2.19 6.47
C MET A 77 -13.47 1.45 7.78
N MET A 78 -14.46 0.76 8.35
CA MET A 78 -14.26 -0.06 9.56
C MET A 78 -13.29 -1.21 9.28
N PHE A 79 -13.43 -1.87 8.13
CA PHE A 79 -12.54 -2.96 7.76
C PHE A 79 -11.10 -2.47 7.54
N SER A 80 -10.90 -1.38 6.79
CA SER A 80 -9.58 -0.81 6.53
C SER A 80 -8.90 -0.31 7.81
N SER A 81 -9.63 0.36 8.71
CA SER A 81 -9.08 0.83 9.99
C SER A 81 -8.66 -0.31 10.91
N GLY A 82 -9.43 -1.41 10.94
CA GLY A 82 -9.03 -2.63 11.64
C GLY A 82 -7.71 -3.20 11.12
N MET A 83 -7.54 -3.26 9.79
CA MET A 83 -6.29 -3.72 9.19
C MET A 83 -5.11 -2.78 9.49
N MET A 84 -5.33 -1.46 9.47
CA MET A 84 -4.30 -0.49 9.83
C MET A 84 -3.87 -0.60 11.29
N ALA A 85 -4.81 -0.86 12.21
CA ALA A 85 -4.50 -1.08 13.63
C ALA A 85 -3.58 -2.29 13.83
N VAL A 86 -3.83 -3.40 13.14
CA VAL A 86 -2.97 -4.60 13.18
C VAL A 86 -1.54 -4.26 12.74
N THR A 87 -1.39 -3.54 11.63
CA THR A 87 -0.07 -3.08 11.15
C THR A 87 0.63 -2.19 12.18
N GLY A 88 -0.09 -1.26 12.82
CA GLY A 88 0.46 -0.38 13.84
C GLY A 88 0.99 -1.14 15.06
N VAL A 89 0.25 -2.16 15.53
CA VAL A 89 0.71 -3.04 16.61
C VAL A 89 1.97 -3.77 16.18
N LEU A 90 2.02 -4.38 14.99
CA LEU A 90 3.20 -5.09 14.49
C LEU A 90 4.45 -4.21 14.44
N ILE A 91 4.31 -2.95 14.00
CA ILE A 91 5.42 -1.97 13.98
C ILE A 91 5.90 -1.67 15.41
N ALA A 92 4.97 -1.48 16.34
CA ALA A 92 5.29 -1.21 17.74
C ALA A 92 6.05 -2.41 18.37
N LEU A 93 5.64 -3.64 18.06
CA LEU A 93 6.30 -4.87 18.51
C LEU A 93 7.69 -5.05 17.88
N TYR A 94 7.90 -4.60 16.64
CA TYR A 94 9.20 -4.67 15.98
C TYR A 94 10.22 -3.71 16.61
N TYR A 95 9.84 -2.45 16.82
CA TYR A 95 10.77 -1.46 17.38
C TYR A 95 10.91 -1.54 18.91
N ASN A 96 9.98 -2.20 19.62
CA ASN A 96 9.91 -2.28 21.09
C ASN A 96 9.95 -0.91 21.81
N TYR A 97 9.80 0.17 21.06
CA TYR A 97 9.91 1.54 21.52
C TYR A 97 9.23 2.45 20.50
N VAL A 98 8.39 3.35 21.00
CA VAL A 98 7.58 4.25 20.16
C VAL A 98 7.90 5.68 20.55
N GLN A 99 8.41 6.45 19.58
CA GLN A 99 8.70 7.87 19.74
C GLN A 99 8.17 8.64 18.55
N TYR A 100 7.57 9.82 18.81
CA TYR A 100 6.96 10.66 17.79
C TYR A 100 7.93 11.00 16.63
N LYS A 101 9.22 11.22 16.95
CA LYS A 101 10.24 11.61 15.97
C LYS A 101 10.45 10.58 14.86
N PHE A 102 10.08 9.32 15.08
CA PHE A 102 10.18 8.31 14.03
C PHE A 102 9.04 8.41 13.02
N TYR A 103 7.88 8.96 13.37
CA TYR A 103 6.70 9.02 12.51
C TYR A 103 6.68 10.30 11.67
N ASP A 104 7.65 10.41 10.76
CA ASP A 104 7.64 11.50 9.78
C ASP A 104 6.62 11.23 8.65
N GLN A 105 5.97 12.29 8.17
CA GLN A 105 4.93 12.22 7.15
C GLN A 105 5.48 11.66 5.83
N LEU A 106 6.72 12.01 5.50
CA LEU A 106 7.41 11.46 4.34
C LEU A 106 7.43 9.93 4.42
N THR A 107 8.10 9.37 5.42
CA THR A 107 8.33 7.93 5.59
C THR A 107 7.06 7.10 5.73
N TYR A 108 6.07 7.57 6.49
CA TYR A 108 4.90 6.74 6.84
C TYR A 108 3.69 6.95 5.93
N THR A 109 3.58 8.06 5.21
CA THR A 109 2.45 8.33 4.30
C THR A 109 2.88 8.30 2.85
N LEU A 110 3.93 9.03 2.48
CA LEU A 110 4.30 9.20 1.07
C LEU A 110 4.95 7.94 0.48
N TRP A 111 5.83 7.25 1.23
CA TRP A 111 6.47 6.03 0.72
C TRP A 111 5.50 4.88 0.48
N PRO A 112 4.62 4.49 1.42
CA PRO A 112 3.68 3.41 1.16
C PRO A 112 2.70 3.75 0.04
N TRP A 113 2.21 4.99 0.01
CA TRP A 113 1.33 5.47 -1.07
C TRP A 113 1.99 5.38 -2.44
N LEU A 114 3.26 5.76 -2.52
CA LEU A 114 4.02 5.66 -3.76
C LEU A 114 4.22 4.21 -4.19
N MET A 115 4.64 3.33 -3.28
CA MET A 115 4.86 1.92 -3.58
C MET A 115 3.59 1.26 -4.15
N ILE A 116 2.42 1.62 -3.60
CA ILE A 116 1.12 1.15 -4.07
C ILE A 116 0.80 1.73 -5.46
N THR A 117 1.07 3.02 -5.66
CA THR A 117 0.83 3.71 -6.94
C THR A 117 1.68 3.12 -8.08
N ILE A 118 2.96 2.83 -7.82
CA ILE A 118 3.88 2.14 -8.76
C ILE A 118 3.37 0.71 -9.06
N GLY A 119 2.79 0.05 -8.07
CA GLY A 119 2.20 -1.28 -8.24
C GLY A 119 0.94 -1.30 -9.11
N GLY A 120 0.13 -0.24 -9.03
CA GLY A 120 -1.11 -0.07 -9.79
C GLY A 120 -2.35 0.03 -8.89
N MET A 121 -3.11 1.12 -9.06
CA MET A 121 -4.33 1.42 -8.30
C MET A 121 -5.52 0.57 -8.77
N GLY A 122 -5.71 -0.63 -8.22
CA GLY A 122 -6.88 -1.46 -8.52
C GLY A 122 -6.60 -2.97 -8.60
N ASN A 123 -5.33 -3.39 -8.54
CA ASN A 123 -4.95 -4.80 -8.51
C ASN A 123 -4.05 -5.09 -7.29
N ILE A 124 -4.49 -6.00 -6.41
CA ILE A 124 -3.72 -6.39 -5.22
C ILE A 124 -2.35 -6.97 -5.62
N ALA A 125 -2.30 -7.76 -6.70
CA ALA A 125 -1.05 -8.37 -7.16
C ALA A 125 -0.06 -7.30 -7.65
N GLY A 126 -0.56 -6.28 -8.36
CA GLY A 126 0.23 -5.14 -8.78
C GLY A 126 0.77 -4.36 -7.59
N SER A 127 -0.09 -4.04 -6.61
CA SER A 127 0.30 -3.37 -5.37
C SER A 127 1.38 -4.14 -4.60
N LEU A 128 1.30 -5.46 -4.50
CA LEU A 128 2.31 -6.29 -3.84
C LEU A 128 3.67 -6.22 -4.54
N ILE A 129 3.68 -6.33 -5.86
CA ILE A 129 4.91 -6.23 -6.66
C ILE A 129 5.51 -4.83 -6.50
N GLY A 130 4.69 -3.78 -6.52
CA GLY A 130 5.13 -2.40 -6.29
C GLY A 130 5.79 -2.20 -4.93
N VAL A 131 5.21 -2.77 -3.87
CA VAL A 131 5.79 -2.75 -2.51
C VAL A 131 7.08 -3.55 -2.44
N ILE A 132 7.12 -4.78 -2.94
CA ILE A 132 8.34 -5.62 -2.93
C ILE A 132 9.47 -4.93 -3.68
N PHE A 133 9.17 -4.35 -4.83
CA PHE A 133 10.14 -3.65 -5.65
C PHE A 133 10.62 -2.34 -4.99
N GLY A 134 9.70 -1.54 -4.45
CA GLY A 134 10.03 -0.31 -3.74
C GLY A 134 10.87 -0.56 -2.48
N VAL A 135 10.51 -1.55 -1.68
CA VAL A 135 11.29 -1.98 -0.51
C VAL A 135 12.65 -2.55 -0.94
N GLY A 136 12.71 -3.33 -2.03
CA GLY A 136 13.94 -3.86 -2.57
C GLY A 136 14.93 -2.76 -2.97
N ILE A 137 14.46 -1.72 -3.65
CA ILE A 137 15.29 -0.55 -4.00
C ILE A 137 15.79 0.16 -2.75
N LEU A 138 14.90 0.44 -1.80
CA LEU A 138 15.25 1.09 -0.53
C LEU A 138 16.35 0.32 0.20
N LYS A 139 16.18 -1.01 0.29
CA LYS A 139 17.15 -1.88 0.96
C LYS A 139 18.46 -1.97 0.19
N ALA A 140 18.42 -2.00 -1.14
CA ALA A 140 19.62 -2.02 -1.99
C ALA A 140 20.45 -0.76 -1.80
N ILE A 141 19.81 0.41 -1.76
CA ILE A 141 20.49 1.69 -1.53
C ILE A 141 21.06 1.78 -0.12
N SER A 142 20.29 1.36 0.89
CA SER A 142 20.79 1.33 2.28
C SER A 142 21.97 0.37 2.44
N THR A 143 21.94 -0.80 1.80
CA THR A 143 23.05 -1.76 1.82
C THR A 143 24.29 -1.22 1.09
N PHE A 144 24.07 -0.53 -0.04
CA PHE A 144 25.14 0.16 -0.76
C PHE A 144 25.78 1.24 0.13
N ASN A 145 25.00 2.09 0.78
CA ASN A 145 25.50 3.10 1.70
C ASN A 145 26.23 2.49 2.91
N MET A 146 25.79 1.35 3.43
CA MET A 146 26.50 0.65 4.50
C MET A 146 27.89 0.16 4.04
N PHE A 147 27.98 -0.38 2.83
CA PHE A 147 29.23 -0.88 2.26
C PHE A 147 30.25 0.25 1.98
N TYR A 148 29.80 1.37 1.40
CA TYR A 148 30.65 2.52 1.10
C TYR A 148 30.85 3.45 2.31
N GLY A 149 29.93 3.43 3.28
CA GLY A 149 29.94 4.27 4.48
C GLY A 149 31.02 3.86 5.49
N GLY A 150 31.43 2.59 5.53
CA GLY A 150 32.52 2.13 6.39
C GLY A 150 33.87 2.79 6.08
N ALA A 151 34.12 3.15 4.82
CA ALA A 151 35.35 3.85 4.40
C ALA A 151 35.34 5.35 4.77
N ILE A 152 34.17 5.93 5.02
CA ILE A 152 33.96 7.37 5.20
C ILE A 152 33.68 7.71 6.68
N ALA A 153 33.17 6.74 7.46
CA ALA A 153 32.95 6.85 8.90
C ALA A 153 34.25 7.16 9.68
N SER A 154 35.41 6.74 9.16
CA SER A 154 36.74 7.07 9.68
C SER A 154 37.10 8.56 9.62
N THR A 155 36.38 9.35 8.81
CA THR A 155 36.64 10.79 8.59
C THR A 155 35.83 11.71 9.52
N GLY A 156 34.99 11.17 10.41
CA GLY A 156 34.17 11.96 11.35
C GLY A 156 33.00 12.73 10.71
N ARG A 157 32.73 12.49 9.41
CA ARG A 157 31.66 13.15 8.62
C ARG A 157 30.40 12.29 8.44
N ALA A 158 30.19 11.30 9.30
CA ALA A 158 29.08 10.35 9.20
C ALA A 158 27.69 11.01 9.17
N SER A 159 27.52 12.14 9.85
CA SER A 159 26.25 12.89 9.90
C SER A 159 25.86 13.52 8.55
N LEU A 160 26.83 13.95 7.74
CA LEU A 160 26.55 14.52 6.41
C LEU A 160 26.14 13.43 5.41
N PHE A 161 26.69 12.23 5.57
CA PHE A 161 26.38 11.10 4.69
C PHE A 161 24.96 10.55 4.93
N LEU A 162 24.50 10.54 6.18
CA LEU A 162 23.12 10.17 6.55
C LEU A 162 22.07 11.11 5.93
N VAL A 163 22.37 12.41 5.85
CA VAL A 163 21.51 13.40 5.18
C VAL A 163 21.57 13.21 3.66
N LEU A 164 22.75 12.94 3.12
CA LEU A 164 22.93 12.66 1.68
C LEU A 164 22.21 11.38 1.25
N GLU A 165 22.16 10.36 2.11
CA GLU A 165 21.40 9.13 1.91
C GLU A 165 19.90 9.43 1.82
N ASN A 166 19.34 10.17 2.77
CA ASN A 166 17.93 10.54 2.73
C ASN A 166 17.58 11.43 1.52
N MET A 167 18.50 12.28 1.08
CA MET A 167 18.34 13.10 -0.13
C MET A 167 18.45 12.27 -1.41
N ALA A 168 19.43 11.37 -1.51
CA ALA A 168 19.61 10.49 -2.65
C ALA A 168 18.44 9.50 -2.78
N LEU A 169 17.95 8.96 -1.66
CA LEU A 169 16.75 8.14 -1.61
C LEU A 169 15.53 8.90 -2.12
N SER A 170 15.34 10.15 -1.69
CA SER A 170 14.22 10.99 -2.12
C SER A 170 14.29 11.35 -3.61
N VAL A 171 15.48 11.66 -4.12
CA VAL A 171 15.71 12.01 -5.54
C VAL A 171 15.58 10.79 -6.44
N LEU A 172 16.14 9.65 -6.05
CA LEU A 172 16.05 8.41 -6.81
C LEU A 172 14.60 7.90 -6.86
N LEU A 173 13.87 8.08 -5.76
CA LEU A 173 12.44 7.79 -5.70
C LEU A 173 11.63 8.73 -6.61
N LEU A 174 11.89 10.05 -6.56
CA LEU A 174 11.28 11.03 -7.45
C LEU A 174 11.58 10.69 -8.92
N LEU A 175 12.80 10.27 -9.22
CA LEU A 175 13.20 9.85 -10.55
C LEU A 175 12.43 8.60 -11.00
N PHE A 176 12.17 7.66 -10.08
CA PHE A 176 11.34 6.49 -10.35
C PHE A 176 9.87 6.84 -10.61
N LEU A 177 9.31 7.79 -9.85
CA LEU A 177 7.98 8.34 -10.08
C LEU A 177 7.86 8.99 -11.46
N VAL A 178 8.90 9.73 -11.88
CA VAL A 178 8.94 10.44 -13.16
C VAL A 178 9.06 9.50 -14.36
N PHE A 179 9.85 8.42 -14.26
CA PHE A 179 10.13 7.56 -15.40
C PHE A 179 9.02 6.53 -15.71
N LYS A 180 8.13 6.19 -14.78
CA LYS A 180 7.06 5.21 -15.05
C LYS A 180 5.79 5.39 -14.20
N PRO A 181 4.97 6.42 -14.48
CA PRO A 181 3.77 6.77 -13.70
C PRO A 181 2.57 5.84 -13.88
N PHE A 182 2.63 4.88 -14.81
CA PHE A 182 1.58 3.89 -15.03
C PHE A 182 2.04 2.55 -14.46
N GLY A 183 1.39 2.15 -13.36
CA GLY A 183 1.80 1.00 -12.58
C GLY A 183 1.99 -0.29 -13.38
N LEU A 184 2.84 -1.18 -12.88
CA LEU A 184 3.31 -2.37 -13.60
C LEU A 184 2.20 -3.30 -14.13
N ILE A 185 1.01 -3.30 -13.50
CA ILE A 185 -0.10 -4.17 -13.87
C ILE A 185 -1.40 -3.35 -13.96
N PRO A 186 -1.97 -3.19 -15.17
CA PRO A 186 -3.24 -2.48 -15.33
C PRO A 186 -4.41 -3.23 -14.68
N GLU A 187 -5.41 -2.47 -14.23
CA GLU A 187 -6.58 -2.99 -13.53
C GLU A 187 -7.36 -4.00 -14.40
N LYS A 188 -7.65 -5.18 -13.86
CA LYS A 188 -8.46 -6.19 -14.54
C LYS A 188 -9.91 -5.71 -14.53
N ARG A 189 -10.44 -5.33 -15.70
CA ARG A 189 -11.83 -4.88 -15.88
C ARG A 189 -12.81 -5.93 -15.34
N LEU A 190 -13.93 -5.47 -14.78
CA LEU A 190 -14.98 -6.34 -14.22
C LEU A 190 -15.45 -7.34 -15.30
N TYR A 191 -15.29 -8.64 -15.03
CA TYR A 191 -15.89 -9.68 -15.86
C TYR A 191 -17.37 -9.79 -15.47
N ILE A 192 -18.25 -9.26 -16.31
CA ILE A 192 -19.70 -9.42 -16.19
C ILE A 192 -20.06 -10.67 -17.01
N PRO A 193 -20.46 -11.78 -16.39
CA PRO A 193 -20.96 -12.93 -17.16
C PRO A 193 -22.19 -12.49 -17.97
N LYS A 194 -22.11 -12.68 -19.31
CA LYS A 194 -23.08 -12.31 -20.39
C LYS A 194 -22.90 -10.97 -21.13
N ILE A 195 -21.91 -10.14 -20.85
CA ILE A 195 -21.68 -8.91 -21.64
C ILE A 195 -20.26 -8.93 -22.23
N ASP A 196 -20.16 -9.00 -23.56
CA ASP A 196 -18.88 -8.82 -24.26
C ASP A 196 -18.58 -7.33 -24.37
N TYR A 197 -17.55 -6.87 -23.67
CA TYR A 197 -17.17 -5.46 -23.65
C TYR A 197 -16.69 -4.96 -25.02
N LYS A 198 -16.20 -5.86 -25.88
CA LYS A 198 -15.74 -5.48 -27.23
C LYS A 198 -16.88 -4.94 -28.10
N SER A 199 -18.06 -5.56 -28.04
CA SER A 199 -19.20 -5.12 -28.84
C SER A 199 -19.74 -3.76 -28.39
N LEU A 200 -19.70 -3.44 -27.09
CA LEU A 200 -20.18 -2.13 -26.58
C LEU A 200 -19.25 -0.97 -26.92
N VAL A 201 -17.93 -1.20 -26.97
CA VAL A 201 -16.96 -0.18 -27.41
C VAL A 201 -17.09 0.07 -28.91
N GLU A 202 -17.34 -0.98 -29.69
CA GLU A 202 -17.56 -0.90 -31.13
C GLU A 202 -18.86 -0.14 -31.46
N GLU A 203 -19.94 -0.37 -30.69
CA GLU A 203 -21.22 0.37 -30.75
C GLU A 203 -21.05 1.86 -30.42
N SER A 204 -20.33 2.19 -29.33
CA SER A 204 -20.10 3.59 -28.92
C SER A 204 -19.15 4.37 -29.84
N SER A 205 -18.36 3.66 -30.65
CA SER A 205 -17.43 4.27 -31.61
C SER A 205 -18.04 4.55 -32.98
N ARG A 206 -19.29 4.10 -33.22
CA ARG A 206 -20.05 4.50 -34.40
C ARG A 206 -20.49 5.95 -34.25
N PRO A 207 -20.26 6.82 -35.26
CA PRO A 207 -20.87 8.14 -35.27
C PRO A 207 -22.40 7.97 -35.22
N PRO A 208 -23.13 8.87 -34.53
CA PRO A 208 -24.58 8.78 -34.45
C PRO A 208 -25.17 8.87 -35.87
N GLU A 209 -25.64 7.75 -36.40
CA GLU A 209 -26.43 7.71 -37.63
C GLU A 209 -27.82 8.30 -37.33
N ASP A 210 -27.99 9.57 -37.69
CA ASP A 210 -29.14 10.14 -38.41
C ASP A 210 -30.49 9.38 -38.34
N SER A 211 -30.99 9.10 -37.14
CA SER A 211 -32.29 8.43 -36.94
C SER A 211 -33.21 9.15 -35.97
N GLU A 212 -33.14 10.50 -35.96
CA GLU A 212 -34.15 11.36 -35.32
C GLU A 212 -34.58 12.55 -36.21
N ILE A 213 -34.56 12.36 -37.54
CA ILE A 213 -35.21 13.29 -38.49
C ILE A 213 -36.04 12.47 -39.50
N ALA A 214 -37.03 11.71 -39.03
CA ALA A 214 -38.20 11.29 -39.80
C ALA A 214 -39.14 10.40 -38.98
N SER A 215 -39.97 11.01 -38.13
CA SER A 215 -41.40 10.65 -37.95
C SER A 215 -42.05 11.55 -36.91
#